data_AF-A0A916EL53-F1
#
_entry.id   AF-A0A916EL53-F1
#
_cell.length_a   1.000
_cell.length_b   1.000
_cell.length_c   1.000
_cell.angle_alpha   90.00
_cell.angle_beta   90.00
_cell.angle_gamma   90.00
#
_symmetry.space_group_name_H-M   'P 1'
#
loop_
_entity.id
_entity.type
_entity.pdbx_description
1 polymer ?
#
loop_
_entity_poly.entity_id
_entity_poly.type
_entity_poly.pdbx_seq_one_letter_code
_entity_poly.pdbx_strand_id
1 'polypeptide(L)'
;MNKCWNSNPNNRPNVTEVGKSISLLLNSIYVAENNEIEIQFEEAEEFRKAILLSIEDYQATTHPQAIYISRLLNPLTKDLNSECLDCAILN
;
A
#
# COMPACT_ATOMS: atom_id res chain seq x y z
N MET A 1 11.59 4.15 4.25
CA MET A 1 10.70 3.05 4.68
C MET A 1 10.30 3.11 6.15
N ASN A 2 11.24 3.19 7.10
CA ASN A 2 10.93 3.16 8.55
C ASN A 2 9.82 4.13 9.01
N LYS A 3 9.80 5.36 8.45
CA LYS A 3 8.75 6.34 8.76
C LYS A 3 7.35 5.89 8.30
N CYS A 4 7.25 5.14 7.21
CA CYS A 4 5.97 4.64 6.68
C CYS A 4 5.35 3.56 7.56
N TRP A 5 6.15 2.84 8.35
CA TRP A 5 5.71 1.78 9.25
C TRP A 5 5.55 2.25 10.70
N ASN A 6 5.42 3.56 10.92
CA ASN A 6 5.17 4.07 12.26
C ASN A 6 3.83 3.55 12.80
N SER A 7 3.83 2.97 14.00
CA SER A 7 2.63 2.49 14.67
C SER A 7 1.60 3.60 14.86
N ASN A 8 2.05 4.83 15.09
CA ASN A 8 1.20 6.01 15.13
C ASN A 8 0.99 6.54 13.68
N PRO A 9 -0.26 6.54 13.16
CA PRO A 9 -0.56 7.02 11.81
C PRO A 9 -0.16 8.48 11.57
N ASN A 10 -0.25 9.35 12.58
CA ASN A 10 0.07 10.78 12.46
C ASN A 10 1.55 11.03 12.22
N ASN A 11 2.40 10.05 12.52
CA ASN A 11 3.84 10.12 12.30
C ASN A 11 4.28 9.48 10.96
N ARG A 12 3.33 8.96 10.18
CA ARG A 12 3.61 8.45 8.84
C ARG A 12 3.71 9.62 7.86
N PRO A 13 4.60 9.54 6.86
CA PRO A 13 4.71 10.57 5.84
C PRO A 13 3.44 10.62 5.00
N ASN A 14 3.06 11.82 4.57
CA ASN A 14 2.01 11.99 3.58
C ASN A 14 2.50 11.62 2.17
N VAL A 15 1.57 11.55 1.22
CA VAL A 15 1.86 11.15 -0.17
C VAL A 15 2.91 12.04 -0.83
N THR A 16 2.93 13.34 -0.53
CA THR A 16 3.90 14.29 -1.09
C THR A 16 5.31 14.02 -0.55
N GLU A 17 5.45 13.73 0.74
CA GLU A 17 6.74 13.38 1.36
C GLU A 17 7.30 12.05 0.86
N VAL A 18 6.42 11.06 0.68
CA VAL A 18 6.78 9.76 0.08
C VAL A 18 7.24 9.97 -1.36
N GLY A 19 6.48 10.74 -2.16
CA GLY A 19 6.83 11.02 -3.56
C GLY A 19 8.20 11.69 -3.70
N LYS A 20 8.51 12.68 -2.85
CA LYS A 20 9.83 13.31 -2.79
C LYS A 20 10.94 12.30 -2.48
N SER A 21 10.70 11.41 -1.51
CA SER A 21 11.69 10.38 -1.12
C SER A 21 11.97 9.40 -2.26
N ILE A 22 10.93 8.98 -2.98
CA ILE A 22 11.06 8.10 -4.15
C ILE A 22 11.84 8.81 -5.27
N SER A 23 11.50 10.06 -5.55
CA SER A 23 12.19 10.84 -6.58
C SER A 23 13.69 10.99 -6.29
N LEU A 24 14.07 11.23 -5.03
CA LEU A 24 15.48 11.29 -4.63
C LEU A 24 16.18 9.94 -4.81
N LEU A 25 15.53 8.84 -4.46
CA LEU A 25 16.07 7.49 -4.67
C LEU A 25 16.32 7.22 -6.16
N LEU A 26 15.33 7.47 -7.02
CA LEU A 26 15.46 7.27 -8.46
C LEU A 26 16.58 8.11 -9.06
N ASN A 27 16.68 9.38 -8.65
CA ASN A 27 17.78 10.24 -9.09
C ASN A 27 19.14 9.70 -8.64
N SER A 28 19.25 9.21 -7.41
CA SER A 28 20.50 8.61 -6.91
C SER A 28 20.90 7.34 -7.68
N ILE A 29 19.93 6.51 -8.08
CA ILE A 29 20.18 5.30 -8.89
C ILE A 29 20.68 5.70 -10.28
N TYR A 30 20.02 6.67 -10.91
CA TYR A 30 20.38 7.15 -12.25
C TYR A 30 21.76 7.82 -12.28
N VAL A 31 22.08 8.65 -11.28
CA VAL A 31 23.38 9.34 -11.18
C VAL A 31 24.52 8.40 -10.81
N ALA A 32 24.26 7.38 -10.00
CA ALA A 32 25.30 6.46 -9.54
C ALA A 32 25.67 5.38 -10.57
N GLU A 33 24.97 5.30 -11.72
CA GLU A 33 25.06 4.19 -12.68
C GLU A 33 24.99 2.81 -11.99
N ASN A 34 24.24 2.73 -10.89
CA ASN A 34 24.20 1.54 -10.05
C ASN A 34 23.25 0.51 -10.66
N ASN A 35 23.80 -0.25 -11.61
CA ASN A 35 23.10 -1.28 -12.36
C ASN A 35 22.49 -2.37 -11.46
N GLU A 36 23.03 -2.62 -10.27
CA GLU A 36 22.55 -3.69 -9.39
C GLU A 36 21.13 -3.42 -8.89
N ILE A 37 20.82 -2.18 -8.50
CA ILE A 37 19.49 -1.81 -8.00
C ILE A 37 18.46 -1.86 -9.14
N GLU A 38 18.86 -1.43 -10.33
CA GLU A 38 18.02 -1.49 -11.53
C GLU A 38 17.70 -2.94 -11.89
N ILE A 39 18.71 -3.81 -11.95
CA ILE A 39 18.54 -5.25 -12.21
C ILE A 39 17.60 -5.89 -11.18
N GLN A 40 17.81 -5.65 -9.89
CA GLN A 40 16.94 -6.20 -8.83
C GLN A 40 15.48 -5.73 -8.97
N PHE A 41 15.27 -4.47 -9.38
CA PHE A 41 13.93 -3.94 -9.60
C PHE A 41 13.27 -4.56 -10.83
N GLU A 42 14.01 -4.72 -11.93
CA GLU A 42 13.53 -5.38 -13.14
C GLU A 42 13.15 -6.84 -12.88
N GLU A 43 14.00 -7.61 -12.18
CA GLU A 43 13.71 -9.00 -11.79
C GLU A 43 12.43 -9.11 -10.94
N ALA A 44 12.26 -8.21 -9.98
CA ALA A 44 11.07 -8.17 -9.13
C ALA A 44 9.79 -7.83 -9.94
N GLU A 45 9.89 -6.89 -10.89
CA GLU A 45 8.76 -6.52 -11.75
C GLU A 45 8.39 -7.61 -12.76
N GLU A 46 9.37 -8.30 -13.35
CA GLU A 46 9.11 -9.45 -14.23
C GLU A 46 8.45 -10.59 -13.45
N PHE A 47 8.90 -10.87 -12.22
CA PHE A 47 8.24 -11.84 -11.34
C PHE A 47 6.80 -11.43 -11.00
N ARG A 48 6.56 -10.15 -10.68
CA ARG A 48 5.22 -9.61 -10.40
C ARG A 48 4.29 -9.78 -11.61
N LYS A 49 4.76 -9.47 -12.82
CA LYS A 49 3.99 -9.65 -14.06
C LYS A 49 3.73 -11.13 -14.35
N ALA A 50 4.70 -12.01 -14.17
CA ALA A 50 4.56 -13.44 -14.37
C ALA A 50 3.52 -14.06 -13.40
N ILE A 51 3.50 -13.60 -12.14
CA ILE A 51 2.45 -13.96 -11.19
C ILE A 51 1.09 -13.47 -11.69
N LEU A 52 0.97 -12.21 -12.10
CA LEU A 52 -0.30 -11.66 -12.57
C LEU A 52 -0.86 -12.43 -13.78
N LEU A 53 0.01 -12.83 -14.70
CA LEU A 53 -0.34 -13.62 -15.89
C LEU A 53 -0.72 -15.08 -15.55
N SER A 54 -0.17 -15.64 -14.47
CA SER A 54 -0.57 -16.97 -13.96
C SER A 54 -1.78 -16.93 -13.02
N ILE A 55 -2.23 -15.73 -12.63
CA ILE A 55 -3.35 -15.49 -11.71
C ILE A 55 -4.73 -15.50 -12.39
N GLU A 56 -4.85 -15.67 -13.72
CA GLU A 56 -6.16 -15.87 -14.37
C GLU A 56 -6.96 -17.06 -13.77
N ASP A 57 -6.29 -18.00 -13.08
CA ASP A 57 -6.92 -19.12 -12.37
C ASP A 57 -7.05 -18.94 -10.84
N TYR A 58 -6.57 -17.83 -10.26
CA TYR A 58 -6.89 -17.48 -8.89
C TYR A 58 -8.28 -16.80 -8.88
N GLN A 59 -9.33 -17.59 -9.11
CA GLN A 59 -10.50 -17.42 -8.27
C GLN A 59 -9.98 -17.60 -6.85
N ALA A 60 -9.60 -16.48 -6.22
CA ALA A 60 -9.08 -16.46 -4.88
C ALA A 60 -10.01 -17.34 -4.06
N THR A 61 -9.48 -18.45 -3.54
CA THR A 61 -10.12 -19.13 -2.43
C THR A 61 -10.12 -18.09 -1.33
N THR A 62 -11.16 -17.25 -1.32
CA THR A 62 -11.34 -16.23 -0.33
C THR A 62 -11.25 -16.99 0.97
N HIS A 63 -10.23 -16.66 1.77
CA HIS A 63 -10.01 -17.33 3.05
C HIS A 63 -11.38 -17.43 3.73
N PRO A 64 -11.82 -18.57 4.29
CA PRO A 64 -13.19 -18.73 4.77
C PRO A 64 -13.63 -17.67 5.79
N GLN A 65 -12.66 -16.98 6.40
CA GLN A 65 -12.87 -15.91 7.37
C GLN A 65 -12.76 -14.50 6.77
N ALA A 66 -12.40 -14.36 5.50
CA ALA A 66 -12.29 -13.09 4.83
C ALA A 66 -13.67 -12.57 4.44
N ILE A 67 -13.92 -11.32 4.79
CA ILE A 67 -15.20 -10.64 4.59
C ILE A 67 -14.90 -9.46 3.68
N TYR A 68 -15.24 -9.61 2.40
CA TYR A 68 -15.04 -8.57 1.39
C TYR A 68 -16.29 -7.70 1.16
N ILE A 69 -17.31 -7.88 2.00
CA ILE A 69 -18.51 -7.03 2.01
C ILE A 69 -18.37 -5.97 3.09
N SER A 70 -18.77 -4.73 2.75
CA SER A 70 -18.94 -3.67 3.74
C SER A 70 -19.89 -4.14 4.84
N ARG A 71 -19.44 -4.11 6.09
CA ARG A 71 -20.27 -4.39 7.27
C ARG A 71 -20.45 -3.11 8.08
N LEU A 72 -21.63 -2.95 8.65
CA LEU A 72 -21.89 -1.88 9.61
C LEU A 72 -21.02 -2.10 10.87
N LEU A 73 -20.22 -1.10 11.23
CA LEU A 73 -19.20 -1.15 12.29
C LEU A 73 -19.74 -1.16 13.75
N ASN A 74 -21.02 -1.43 13.96
CA ASN A 74 -21.68 -1.33 15.27
C ASN A 74 -21.92 -2.72 15.89
N PRO A 75 -21.22 -3.10 16.98
CA PRO A 75 -21.09 -2.29 18.21
C PRO A 75 -19.65 -1.92 18.62
N LEU A 76 -18.63 -2.31 17.84
CA LEU A 76 -17.21 -2.11 18.19
C LEU A 76 -16.76 -0.64 18.14
N THR A 77 -17.55 0.24 17.53
CA THR A 77 -17.25 1.68 17.39
C THR A 77 -17.92 2.56 18.44
N LYS A 78 -18.71 2.01 19.37
CA LYS A 78 -19.36 2.81 20.42
C LYS A 78 -18.37 3.59 21.29
N ASP A 79 -17.14 3.06 21.45
CA ASP A 79 -16.08 3.68 22.25
C ASP A 79 -15.00 4.37 21.41
N LEU A 80 -15.15 4.42 20.08
CA LEU A 80 -14.20 5.09 19.19
C LEU A 80 -14.68 6.54 18.95
N ASN A 81 -14.00 7.51 19.59
CA ASN A 81 -14.26 8.94 19.41
C ASN A 81 -14.43 9.30 17.92
N SER A 82 -15.55 9.95 17.62
CA SER A 82 -16.20 10.01 16.31
C SER A 82 -15.63 11.06 15.35
N GLU A 83 -14.38 11.50 15.48
CA GLU A 83 -13.82 12.56 14.62
C GLU A 83 -13.74 12.19 13.13
N CYS A 84 -13.96 10.92 12.76
CA CYS A 84 -13.81 10.41 11.40
C CYS A 84 -15.10 9.84 10.78
N LEU A 85 -16.27 10.00 11.43
CA LEU A 85 -17.55 9.47 10.92
C LEU A 85 -18.34 10.45 10.05
N ASP A 86 -17.94 11.73 10.00
CA ASP A 86 -18.70 12.79 9.30
C ASP A 86 -18.41 12.89 7.80
N CYS A 87 -17.63 11.97 7.23
CA CYS A 87 -17.47 11.87 5.78
C CYS A 87 -18.69 11.19 5.13
N ALA A 88 -19.85 11.84 5.21
CA ALA A 88 -21.01 11.46 4.41
C ALA A 88 -20.73 11.76 2.93
N ILE A 89 -20.74 10.73 2.09
CA ILE A 89 -20.83 10.91 0.64
C ILE A 89 -22.27 11.34 0.36
N LEU A 90 -22.48 12.64 0.13
CA LEU A 90 -23.74 13.14 -0.41
C LEU A 90 -23.83 12.71 -1.89
N ASN A 91 -24.89 12.01 -2.25
CA ASN A 91 -25.32 11.83 -3.65
C ASN A 91 -26.22 13.00 -4.07
#